data_AF-A0AAV1VK74-F1
#
_entry.id   AF-A0AAV1VK74-F1
#
_cell.length_a   1.000
_cell.length_b   1.000
_cell.length_c   1.000
_cell.angle_alpha   90.00
_cell.angle_beta   90.00
_cell.angle_gamma   90.00
#
_symmetry.space_group_name_H-M   'P 1'
#
loop_
_entity.id
_entity.type
_entity.pdbx_description
1 polymer ?
#
loop_
_entity_poly.entity_id
_entity_poly.type
_entity_poly.pdbx_seq_one_letter_code
_entity_poly.pdbx_strand_id
1 'polypeptide(L)'
;MYEGIDNLKSLYDRAGKTFSGGPSAAQDVPHRTARTDTVRQPSVGSGDPKYPRTGDSRATGRDDSSDVRSRRGGSTAAQLDSAGHRESPLMEVEEEGRRSPHDHGDPCVPESFFDRVTQGLRGDLEHEQDRRLQMADTVLKHRAEFAFAQLENERSLTSLRDELSTLVDAHHREHKALCEMLERKGVLHRKKQRTDGTA
;
A
#
# COMPACT_ATOMS: atom_id res chain seq x y z
N MET A 1 32.07 -25.62 -10.19
CA MET A 1 32.43 -24.82 -11.37
C MET A 1 31.18 -24.04 -11.76
N TYR A 2 31.14 -22.73 -11.48
CA TYR A 2 30.06 -21.85 -11.90
C TYR A 2 30.47 -21.21 -13.23
N GLU A 3 29.89 -21.69 -14.33
CA GLU A 3 29.98 -21.02 -15.62
C GLU A 3 28.92 -19.91 -15.67
N GLY A 4 29.33 -18.74 -16.14
CA GLY A 4 28.47 -17.86 -16.94
C GLY A 4 27.50 -16.96 -16.19
N ILE A 5 28.02 -16.01 -15.39
CA ILE A 5 27.38 -14.69 -15.40
C ILE A 5 28.10 -13.93 -16.51
N ASP A 6 27.51 -13.95 -17.71
CA ASP A 6 27.97 -13.06 -18.77
C ASP A 6 28.01 -11.64 -18.22
N ASN A 7 29.16 -10.97 -18.42
CA ASN A 7 29.43 -9.64 -17.90
C ASN A 7 28.18 -8.76 -18.08
N LEU A 8 27.79 -8.03 -17.03
CA LEU A 8 26.59 -7.17 -16.99
C LEU A 8 26.43 -6.35 -18.28
N LYS A 9 27.55 -5.89 -18.85
CA LYS A 9 27.61 -5.18 -20.13
C LYS A 9 26.99 -5.95 -21.31
N SER A 10 27.26 -7.25 -21.44
CA SER A 10 26.71 -8.13 -22.48
C SER A 10 25.18 -8.30 -22.37
N LEU A 11 24.65 -8.24 -21.15
CA LEU A 11 23.21 -8.26 -20.89
C LEU A 11 22.51 -7.00 -21.41
N TYR A 12 23.19 -5.84 -21.33
CA TYR A 12 22.66 -4.57 -21.83
C TYR A 12 22.72 -4.47 -23.37
N ASP A 13 23.79 -4.95 -24.00
CA ASP A 13 23.92 -4.94 -25.46
C ASP A 13 22.83 -5.81 -26.14
N ARG A 14 22.45 -6.94 -25.51
CA ARG A 14 21.35 -7.80 -26.00
C ARG A 14 19.97 -7.15 -25.90
N ALA A 15 19.78 -6.17 -25.00
CA ALA A 15 18.50 -5.52 -24.78
C ALA A 15 18.21 -4.37 -25.75
N GLY A 16 19.15 -4.01 -26.64
CA GLY A 16 18.95 -2.96 -27.65
C GLY A 16 18.67 -1.56 -27.08
N LYS A 17 19.00 -1.31 -25.81
CA LYS A 17 18.73 -0.05 -25.11
C LYS A 17 19.95 0.86 -25.18
N THR A 18 19.91 1.84 -26.08
CA THR A 18 20.86 2.96 -26.07
C THR A 18 20.41 4.00 -25.04
N PHE A 19 21.35 4.46 -24.19
CA PHE A 19 21.13 5.63 -23.33
C PHE A 19 21.13 6.89 -24.20
N SER A 20 19.97 7.52 -24.39
CA SER A 20 19.90 8.90 -24.87
C SER A 20 19.87 9.86 -23.68
N GLY A 21 20.95 10.63 -23.55
CA GLY A 21 20.93 12.00 -23.02
C GLY A 21 20.83 12.14 -21.50
N GLY A 22 21.99 12.29 -20.84
CA GLY A 22 22.08 12.99 -19.56
C GLY A 22 21.69 14.48 -19.70
N PRO A 23 21.44 15.17 -18.57
CA PRO A 23 20.91 16.54 -18.58
C PRO A 23 21.97 17.53 -19.08
N SER A 24 21.67 18.21 -20.19
CA SER A 24 22.45 19.34 -20.68
C SER A 24 22.18 20.58 -19.84
N ALA A 25 23.24 21.19 -19.34
CA ALA A 25 23.21 22.41 -18.57
C ALA A 25 22.95 23.67 -19.42
N ALA A 26 22.39 24.67 -18.73
CA ALA A 26 22.33 26.10 -19.03
C ALA A 26 21.37 26.56 -20.15
N GLN A 27 20.25 27.16 -19.74
CA GLN A 27 19.84 28.46 -20.26
C GLN A 27 19.06 29.25 -19.19
N ASP A 28 19.64 30.38 -18.82
CA ASP A 28 19.10 31.46 -18.01
C ASP A 28 17.78 31.97 -18.59
N VAL A 29 16.70 31.89 -17.81
CA VAL A 29 15.48 32.68 -18.08
C VAL A 29 14.98 33.27 -16.76
N PRO A 30 14.94 34.61 -16.63
CA PRO A 30 14.46 35.26 -15.42
C PRO A 30 12.94 35.26 -15.40
N HIS A 31 12.34 34.44 -14.52
CA HIS A 31 10.91 34.51 -14.25
C HIS A 31 10.59 35.77 -13.45
N ARG A 32 10.08 36.78 -14.18
CA ARG A 32 9.48 37.98 -13.62
C ARG A 32 8.29 37.62 -12.72
N THR A 33 8.41 38.12 -11.50
CA THR A 33 7.35 38.34 -10.51
C THR A 33 6.17 39.13 -11.08
N ALA A 34 4.95 38.61 -10.92
CA ALA A 34 3.73 39.41 -10.94
C ALA A 34 3.13 39.40 -9.53
N ARG A 35 3.19 40.57 -8.90
CA ARG A 35 2.56 40.94 -7.64
C ARG A 35 1.06 40.70 -7.72
N THR A 36 0.49 40.10 -6.67
CA THR A 36 -0.83 40.49 -6.19
C THR A 36 -0.71 40.80 -4.71
N ASP A 37 -0.79 42.09 -4.43
CA ASP A 37 -0.89 42.67 -3.11
C ASP A 37 -2.21 42.21 -2.48
N THR A 38 -2.16 41.71 -1.24
CA THR A 38 -3.32 41.84 -0.35
C THR A 38 -2.83 42.25 1.02
N VAL A 39 -3.17 43.49 1.32
CA VAL A 39 -2.94 44.24 2.55
C VAL A 39 -3.54 43.49 3.74
N ARG A 40 -2.72 43.23 4.77
CA ARG A 40 -3.00 43.60 6.19
C ARG A 40 -1.84 43.15 7.09
N GLN A 41 -1.10 44.14 7.61
CA GLN A 41 -0.48 44.06 8.93
C GLN A 41 -1.32 44.88 9.92
N PRO A 42 -1.35 44.48 11.19
CA PRO A 42 -0.57 45.17 12.23
C PRO A 42 0.26 44.15 13.07
N SER A 43 1.55 44.35 13.30
CA SER A 43 2.22 45.23 14.28
C SER A 43 2.52 44.55 15.64
N VAL A 44 3.80 44.21 15.82
CA VAL A 44 4.68 44.35 17.01
C VAL A 44 4.36 43.59 18.32
N GLY A 45 5.38 42.85 18.79
CA GLY A 45 5.61 42.45 20.20
C GLY A 45 6.23 41.05 20.30
N SER A 46 7.53 40.83 20.05
CA SER A 46 8.62 40.94 21.02
C SER A 46 8.25 40.46 22.44
N GLY A 47 8.55 39.21 22.76
CA GLY A 47 8.52 38.73 24.14
C GLY A 47 8.61 37.20 24.27
N ASP A 48 9.83 36.66 24.34
CA ASP A 48 10.05 35.44 25.12
C ASP A 48 9.88 35.80 26.61
N PRO A 49 9.14 34.99 27.37
CA PRO A 49 9.80 34.41 28.55
C PRO A 49 9.33 32.99 28.93
N LYS A 50 10.32 32.14 29.19
CA LYS A 50 10.48 31.24 30.36
C LYS A 50 9.24 30.46 30.88
N TYR A 51 9.38 29.13 30.83
CA TYR A 51 8.59 28.07 31.48
C TYR A 51 8.09 28.36 32.92
N PRO A 52 7.05 27.61 33.38
CA PRO A 52 7.38 26.40 34.16
C PRO A 52 6.54 25.15 33.82
N ARG A 53 7.20 24.01 34.08
CA ARG A 53 6.68 22.64 34.16
C ARG A 53 5.60 22.53 35.24
N THR A 54 4.40 22.12 34.83
CA THR A 54 3.27 21.70 35.68
C THR A 54 2.51 20.66 34.86
N GLY A 55 2.12 19.47 35.30
CA GLY A 55 2.16 18.73 36.55
C GLY A 55 1.42 17.43 36.19
N ASP A 56 1.78 16.31 36.85
CA ASP A 56 1.18 15.01 36.61
C ASP A 56 -0.36 15.04 36.65
N SER A 57 -0.99 14.37 35.69
CA SER A 57 -2.39 13.98 35.81
C SER A 57 -2.53 12.52 35.40
N ARG A 58 -2.58 11.70 36.43
CA ARG A 58 -2.94 10.29 36.42
C ARG A 58 -4.46 10.22 36.55
N ALA A 59 -5.16 9.69 35.54
CA ALA A 59 -6.54 9.21 35.61
C ALA A 59 -6.72 8.19 34.46
N THR A 60 -6.66 6.88 34.68
CA THR A 60 -7.77 5.95 35.03
C THR A 60 -9.05 6.15 34.23
N GLY A 61 -9.41 5.14 33.42
CA GLY A 61 -10.66 4.99 32.65
C GLY A 61 -10.33 4.45 31.26
N ARG A 62 -10.22 3.13 31.04
CA ARG A 62 -11.32 2.16 30.93
C ARG A 62 -12.44 2.74 30.06
N ASP A 63 -12.46 2.35 28.78
CA ASP A 63 -13.69 2.09 28.04
C ASP A 63 -13.36 1.28 26.78
N ASP A 64 -13.72 0.00 26.85
CA ASP A 64 -13.87 -0.90 25.72
C ASP A 64 -15.18 -0.53 24.99
N SER A 65 -15.10 -0.08 23.75
CA SER A 65 -16.28 0.08 22.89
C SER A 65 -16.00 -0.49 21.51
N SER A 66 -16.25 -1.79 21.36
CA SER A 66 -16.38 -2.49 20.09
C SER A 66 -17.80 -2.31 19.55
N ASP A 67 -18.01 -1.26 18.75
CA ASP A 67 -19.29 -1.07 18.05
C ASP A 67 -19.31 -1.91 16.76
N VAL A 68 -19.73 -3.16 16.93
CA VAL A 68 -20.21 -4.04 15.86
C VAL A 68 -21.55 -3.50 15.36
N ARG A 69 -21.55 -2.67 14.30
CA ARG A 69 -22.77 -2.40 13.53
C ARG A 69 -22.99 -3.45 12.46
N SER A 70 -23.58 -4.55 12.91
CA SER A 70 -24.25 -5.55 12.09
C SER A 70 -25.68 -5.08 11.75
N ARG A 71 -26.09 -5.33 10.50
CA ARG A 71 -27.47 -5.38 9.95
C ARG A 71 -28.16 -4.08 9.50
N ARG A 72 -28.17 -3.88 8.18
CA ARG A 72 -29.34 -3.56 7.32
C ARG A 72 -28.84 -3.58 5.87
N GLY A 73 -29.23 -4.51 5.00
CA GLY A 73 -30.61 -4.84 4.67
C GLY A 73 -31.13 -3.80 3.67
N GLY A 74 -30.68 -3.90 2.41
CA GLY A 74 -31.02 -2.96 1.34
C GLY A 74 -30.97 -3.63 -0.03
N SER A 75 -31.87 -4.59 -0.25
CA SER A 75 -32.25 -5.01 -1.60
C SER A 75 -33.04 -3.88 -2.24
N THR A 76 -32.42 -3.18 -3.18
CA THR A 76 -33.12 -2.27 -4.07
C THR A 76 -33.67 -3.08 -5.24
N ALA A 77 -34.88 -3.62 -5.08
CA ALA A 77 -35.69 -4.04 -6.19
C ALA A 77 -36.22 -2.77 -6.87
N ALA A 78 -35.58 -2.35 -7.96
CA ALA A 78 -36.10 -1.34 -8.86
C ALA A 78 -37.04 -2.00 -9.88
N GLN A 79 -38.12 -1.29 -10.15
CA GLN A 79 -39.38 -1.76 -10.70
C GLN A 79 -39.28 -2.16 -12.18
N LEU A 80 -39.92 -3.28 -12.53
CA LEU A 80 -40.30 -3.59 -13.90
C LEU A 80 -41.33 -2.56 -14.36
N ASP A 81 -40.94 -1.66 -15.25
CA ASP A 81 -41.87 -0.88 -16.04
C ASP A 81 -42.50 -1.78 -17.11
N SER A 82 -43.77 -2.09 -16.87
CA SER A 82 -44.70 -2.74 -17.79
C SER A 82 -45.62 -1.66 -18.35
N ALA A 83 -45.39 -1.21 -19.59
CA ALA A 83 -46.41 -0.51 -20.37
C ALA A 83 -46.03 -0.48 -21.86
N GLY A 84 -46.78 -1.21 -22.69
CA GLY A 84 -46.63 -1.15 -24.14
C GLY A 84 -47.30 -2.28 -24.90
N HIS A 85 -48.57 -2.59 -24.58
CA HIS A 85 -49.40 -3.42 -25.45
C HIS A 85 -49.66 -2.66 -26.75
N ARG A 86 -48.99 -3.07 -27.82
CA ARG A 86 -49.33 -2.65 -29.19
C ARG A 86 -50.39 -3.62 -29.72
N GLU A 87 -51.65 -3.21 -29.61
CA GLU A 87 -52.77 -3.87 -30.28
C GLU A 87 -52.51 -3.85 -31.79
N SER A 88 -52.51 -5.02 -32.41
CA SER A 88 -52.50 -5.17 -33.86
C SER A 88 -53.95 -5.39 -34.32
N PRO A 89 -54.44 -4.67 -35.34
CA PRO A 89 -55.81 -4.84 -35.81
C PRO A 89 -56.00 -6.23 -36.44
N LEU A 90 -57.09 -6.88 -36.02
CA LEU A 90 -57.63 -8.12 -36.56
C LEU A 90 -58.04 -7.87 -38.02
N MET A 91 -57.29 -8.39 -38.98
CA MET A 91 -57.77 -8.56 -40.35
C MET A 91 -58.50 -9.90 -40.40
N GLU A 92 -59.82 -9.80 -40.50
CA GLU A 92 -60.72 -10.87 -40.91
C GLU A 92 -60.29 -11.33 -42.31
N VAL A 93 -59.64 -12.50 -42.39
CA VAL A 93 -59.39 -13.18 -43.67
C VAL A 93 -60.24 -14.43 -43.67
N GLU A 94 -61.07 -14.47 -44.70
CA GLU A 94 -62.07 -15.48 -45.00
C GLU A 94 -61.51 -16.91 -44.95
N GLU A 95 -62.42 -17.77 -44.50
CA GLU A 95 -62.35 -19.22 -44.45
C GLU A 95 -62.07 -19.83 -45.83
N GLU A 96 -60.91 -20.46 -46.03
CA GLU A 96 -60.82 -21.55 -47.01
C GLU A 96 -59.82 -22.62 -46.56
N GLY A 97 -60.35 -23.80 -46.29
CA GLY A 97 -59.63 -24.88 -45.61
C GLY A 97 -58.49 -25.46 -46.43
N ARG A 98 -57.37 -25.71 -45.75
CA ARG A 98 -56.50 -26.87 -46.01
C ARG A 98 -56.00 -27.42 -44.67
N ARG A 99 -56.27 -28.71 -44.47
CA ARG A 99 -55.81 -29.51 -43.33
C ARG A 99 -54.29 -29.39 -43.20
N SER A 100 -53.81 -28.83 -42.10
CA SER A 100 -52.40 -28.93 -41.71
C SER A 100 -52.24 -30.20 -40.87
N PRO A 101 -51.35 -31.14 -41.23
CA PRO A 101 -51.09 -32.29 -40.40
C PRO A 101 -50.53 -31.81 -39.06
N HIS A 102 -51.24 -32.14 -37.98
CA HIS A 102 -50.64 -32.18 -36.65
C HIS A 102 -49.41 -33.08 -36.71
N ASP A 103 -48.24 -32.47 -36.75
CA ASP A 103 -47.02 -33.09 -36.26
C ASP A 103 -46.08 -31.96 -35.77
N HIS A 104 -46.54 -31.27 -34.74
CA HIS A 104 -45.63 -30.58 -33.83
C HIS A 104 -45.39 -31.55 -32.68
N GLY A 105 -44.58 -32.58 -32.96
CA GLY A 105 -43.81 -33.20 -31.90
C GLY A 105 -42.98 -32.08 -31.29
N ASP A 106 -43.47 -31.54 -30.18
CA ASP A 106 -42.71 -30.65 -29.31
C ASP A 106 -41.33 -31.31 -29.14
N PRO A 107 -40.20 -30.66 -29.51
CA PRO A 107 -38.91 -31.21 -29.20
C PRO A 107 -38.76 -31.10 -27.69
N CYS A 108 -39.32 -32.07 -26.97
CA CYS A 108 -39.02 -32.33 -25.58
C CYS A 108 -37.50 -32.44 -25.52
N VAL A 109 -36.85 -31.36 -25.09
CA VAL A 109 -35.42 -31.37 -24.79
C VAL A 109 -35.24 -32.56 -23.84
N PRO A 110 -34.46 -33.57 -24.22
CA PRO A 110 -34.33 -34.76 -23.39
C PRO A 110 -33.93 -34.32 -21.98
N GLU A 111 -34.61 -34.80 -20.94
CA GLU A 111 -34.26 -34.48 -19.54
C GLU A 111 -32.76 -34.75 -19.27
N SER A 112 -32.18 -35.72 -20.00
CA SER A 112 -30.75 -36.04 -20.00
C SER A 112 -29.81 -34.91 -20.47
N PHE A 113 -30.31 -33.92 -21.22
CA PHE A 113 -29.54 -32.74 -21.60
C PHE A 113 -29.25 -31.86 -20.38
N PHE A 114 -30.26 -31.60 -19.55
CA PHE A 114 -30.11 -30.79 -18.35
C PHE A 114 -29.22 -31.47 -17.32
N ASP A 115 -29.31 -32.81 -17.19
CA ASP A 115 -28.42 -33.57 -16.33
C ASP A 115 -26.95 -33.43 -16.77
N ARG A 116 -26.69 -33.55 -18.07
CA ARG A 116 -25.33 -33.43 -18.61
C ARG A 116 -24.77 -32.02 -18.43
N VAL A 117 -25.58 -30.99 -18.67
CA VAL A 117 -25.19 -29.59 -18.43
C VAL A 117 -24.91 -29.35 -16.95
N THR A 118 -25.78 -29.85 -16.06
CA THR A 118 -25.63 -29.70 -14.62
C THR A 118 -24.37 -30.41 -14.12
N GLN A 119 -24.08 -31.60 -14.62
CA GLN A 119 -22.87 -32.35 -14.28
C GLN A 119 -21.61 -31.63 -14.76
N GLY A 120 -21.62 -31.05 -15.97
CA GLY A 120 -20.52 -30.24 -16.48
C GLY A 120 -20.25 -29.02 -15.61
N LEU A 121 -21.28 -28.24 -15.29
CA LEU A 121 -21.18 -27.06 -14.43
C LEU A 121 -20.67 -27.40 -13.02
N ARG A 122 -21.04 -28.56 -12.49
CA ARG A 122 -20.51 -29.04 -11.20
C ARG A 122 -19.00 -29.28 -11.28
N GLY A 123 -18.54 -30.00 -12.30
CA GLY A 123 -17.12 -30.26 -12.49
C GLY A 123 -16.31 -28.98 -12.70
N ASP A 124 -16.83 -28.04 -13.49
CA ASP A 124 -16.19 -26.73 -13.70
C ASP A 124 -16.07 -25.93 -12.40
N LEU A 125 -17.12 -25.95 -11.57
CA LEU A 125 -17.12 -25.26 -10.28
C LEU A 125 -16.13 -25.89 -9.30
N GLU A 126 -16.07 -27.21 -9.22
CA GLU A 126 -15.10 -27.94 -8.38
C GLU A 126 -13.66 -27.64 -8.82
N HIS A 127 -13.39 -27.69 -10.12
CA HIS A 127 -12.08 -27.35 -10.67
C HIS A 127 -11.68 -25.89 -10.40
N GLU A 128 -12.62 -24.95 -10.53
CA GLU A 128 -12.41 -23.55 -10.20
C GLU A 128 -12.11 -23.35 -8.71
N GLN A 129 -12.83 -24.05 -7.82
CA GLN A 129 -12.57 -24.01 -6.39
C GLN A 129 -11.17 -24.52 -6.04
N ASP A 130 -10.76 -25.66 -6.61
CA ASP A 130 -9.42 -26.22 -6.42
C ASP A 130 -8.34 -25.26 -6.91
N ARG A 131 -8.52 -24.67 -8.10
CA ARG A 131 -7.58 -23.68 -8.64
C ARG A 131 -7.46 -22.46 -7.71
N ARG A 132 -8.58 -21.95 -7.21
CA ARG A 132 -8.59 -20.80 -6.28
C ARG A 132 -7.92 -21.13 -4.96
N LEU A 133 -8.12 -22.33 -4.43
CA LEU A 133 -7.50 -22.77 -3.19
C LEU A 133 -5.97 -22.84 -3.35
N GLN A 134 -5.50 -23.46 -4.44
CA GLN A 134 -4.08 -23.51 -4.75
C GLN A 134 -3.47 -22.10 -4.91
N MET A 135 -4.16 -21.20 -5.60
CA MET A 135 -3.73 -19.80 -5.70
C MET A 135 -3.68 -19.12 -4.33
N ALA A 136 -4.70 -19.32 -3.48
CA ALA A 136 -4.72 -18.75 -2.14
C ALA A 136 -3.54 -19.25 -1.30
N ASP A 137 -3.22 -20.53 -1.36
CA ASP A 137 -2.08 -21.13 -0.66
C ASP A 137 -0.75 -20.51 -1.12
N THR A 138 -0.55 -20.36 -2.43
CA THR A 138 0.68 -19.71 -2.96
C THR A 138 0.81 -18.25 -2.52
N VAL A 139 -0.30 -17.49 -2.54
CA VAL A 139 -0.30 -16.09 -2.05
C VAL A 139 0.01 -16.02 -0.56
N LEU A 140 -0.60 -16.89 0.25
CA LEU A 140 -0.34 -16.96 1.69
C LEU A 140 1.12 -17.33 1.98
N LYS A 141 1.67 -18.29 1.24
CA LYS A 141 3.08 -18.68 1.33
C LYS A 141 4.02 -17.50 1.05
N HIS A 142 3.84 -16.83 -0.08
CA HIS A 142 4.68 -15.67 -0.43
C HIS A 142 4.53 -14.51 0.54
N ARG A 143 3.30 -14.28 1.04
CA ARG A 143 3.07 -13.27 2.08
C ARG A 143 3.82 -13.61 3.37
N ALA A 144 3.84 -14.89 3.77
CA ALA A 144 4.57 -15.34 4.95
C ALA A 144 6.10 -15.20 4.74
N GLU A 145 6.63 -15.67 3.61
CA GLU A 145 8.04 -15.52 3.23
C GLU A 145 8.50 -14.05 3.29
N PHE A 146 7.68 -13.15 2.73
CA PHE A 146 7.93 -11.72 2.78
C PHE A 146 7.93 -11.17 4.21
N ALA A 147 6.96 -11.56 5.04
CA ALA A 147 6.91 -11.12 6.43
C ALA A 147 8.13 -11.61 7.24
N PHE A 148 8.60 -12.84 7.02
CA PHE A 148 9.81 -13.33 7.66
C PHE A 148 11.05 -12.57 7.22
N ALA A 149 11.19 -12.29 5.92
CA ALA A 149 12.30 -11.49 5.40
C ALA A 149 12.31 -10.06 5.98
N GLN A 150 11.14 -9.45 6.17
CA GLN A 150 11.03 -8.15 6.84
C GLN A 150 11.50 -8.21 8.29
N LEU A 151 11.05 -9.20 9.06
CA LEU A 151 11.45 -9.37 10.46
C LEU A 151 12.96 -9.61 10.62
N GLU A 152 13.55 -10.39 9.72
CA GLU A 152 14.99 -10.63 9.72
C GLU A 152 15.79 -9.35 9.41
N ASN A 153 15.31 -8.54 8.47
CA ASN A 153 15.91 -7.24 8.17
C ASN A 153 15.85 -6.29 9.37
N GLU A 154 14.69 -6.18 10.02
CA GLU A 154 14.53 -5.34 11.22
C GLU A 154 15.45 -5.78 12.37
N ARG A 155 15.57 -7.09 12.60
CA ARG A 155 16.52 -7.65 13.58
C ARG A 155 17.96 -7.32 13.22
N SER A 156 18.34 -7.48 11.95
CA SER A 156 19.69 -7.19 11.47
C SER A 156 20.05 -5.71 11.62
N LEU A 157 19.13 -4.81 11.27
CA LEU A 157 19.30 -3.37 11.44
C LEU A 157 19.41 -2.98 12.92
N THR A 158 18.60 -3.61 13.78
CA THR A 158 18.68 -3.40 15.23
C THR A 158 20.03 -3.86 15.78
N SER A 159 20.50 -5.05 15.40
CA SER A 159 21.82 -5.56 15.77
C SER A 159 22.93 -4.60 15.35
N LEU A 160 22.91 -4.17 14.08
CA LEU A 160 23.91 -3.23 13.55
C LEU A 160 23.90 -1.90 14.31
N ARG A 161 22.72 -1.36 14.63
CA ARG A 161 22.60 -0.12 15.41
C ARG A 161 23.21 -0.28 16.79
N ASP A 162 22.93 -1.39 17.46
CA ASP A 162 23.42 -1.65 18.80
C ASP A 162 24.96 -1.83 18.78
N GLU A 163 25.49 -2.57 17.80
CA GLU A 163 26.93 -2.68 17.55
C GLU A 163 27.59 -1.31 17.33
N LEU A 164 27.03 -0.47 16.47
CA LEU A 164 27.53 0.89 16.23
C LEU A 164 27.50 1.74 17.50
N SER A 165 26.46 1.62 18.32
CA SER A 165 26.40 2.32 19.61
C SER A 165 27.55 1.89 20.53
N THR A 166 27.83 0.59 20.62
CA THR A 166 28.95 0.10 21.44
C THR A 166 30.31 0.57 20.93
N LEU A 167 30.49 0.66 19.61
CA LEU A 167 31.73 1.14 18.99
C LEU A 167 31.95 2.63 19.26
N VAL A 168 30.90 3.45 19.12
CA VAL A 168 30.95 4.88 19.43
C VAL A 168 31.30 5.10 20.91
N ASP A 169 30.70 4.33 21.80
CA ASP A 169 30.99 4.41 23.23
C ASP A 169 32.44 4.00 23.53
N ALA A 170 32.93 2.93 22.91
CA ALA A 170 34.32 2.49 23.06
C ALA A 170 35.29 3.58 22.59
N HIS A 171 35.07 4.12 21.40
CA HIS A 171 35.88 5.20 20.85
C HIS A 171 35.83 6.47 21.73
N HIS A 172 34.65 6.81 22.27
CA HIS A 172 34.53 7.92 23.20
C HIS A 172 35.34 7.71 24.48
N ARG A 173 35.33 6.50 25.05
CA ARG A 173 36.14 6.15 26.22
C ARG A 173 37.63 6.23 25.93
N GLU A 174 38.08 5.73 24.78
CA GLU A 174 39.48 5.80 24.35
C GLU A 174 39.94 7.25 24.16
N HIS A 175 39.15 8.03 23.42
CA HIS A 175 39.44 9.45 23.21
C HIS A 175 39.52 10.20 24.54
N LYS A 176 38.58 9.95 25.46
CA LYS A 176 38.60 10.52 26.82
C LYS A 176 39.87 10.13 27.58
N ALA A 177 40.25 8.85 27.57
CA ALA A 177 41.45 8.36 28.25
C ALA A 177 42.73 9.01 27.69
N LEU A 178 42.81 9.18 26.36
CA LEU A 178 43.93 9.86 25.71
C LEU A 178 44.00 11.34 26.08
N CYS A 179 42.86 12.05 26.08
CA CYS A 179 42.80 13.44 26.55
C CYS A 179 43.28 13.57 28.00
N GLU A 180 42.80 12.71 28.91
CA GLU A 180 43.24 12.70 30.31
C GLU A 180 44.74 12.45 30.46
N MET A 181 45.31 11.53 29.68
CA MET A 181 46.75 11.26 29.68
C MET A 181 47.55 12.51 29.23
N LEU A 182 47.11 13.18 28.17
CA LEU A 182 47.78 14.37 27.65
C LEU A 182 47.69 15.56 28.63
N GLU A 183 46.56 15.71 29.32
CA GLU A 183 46.43 16.70 30.40
C GLU A 183 47.40 16.41 31.56
N ARG A 184 47.51 15.15 32.00
CA ARG A 184 48.43 14.75 33.07
C ARG A 184 49.90 14.96 32.69
N LYS A 185 50.25 14.81 31.42
CA LYS A 185 51.60 15.08 30.88
C LYS A 185 51.87 16.58 30.65
N GLY A 186 50.91 17.46 30.91
CA GLY A 186 51.03 18.90 30.69
C GLY A 186 51.00 19.32 29.22
N VAL A 187 50.70 18.39 28.30
CA VAL A 187 50.61 18.66 26.85
C VAL A 187 49.34 19.44 26.53
N LEU A 188 48.23 19.12 27.21
CA LEU A 188 46.97 19.86 27.13
C LEU A 188 46.70 20.60 28.43
N HIS A 189 46.24 21.84 28.33
CA HIS A 189 45.80 22.60 29.50
C HIS A 189 44.33 22.33 29.80
N ARG A 190 44.05 21.79 30.99
CA ARG A 190 42.68 21.58 31.46
C ARG A 190 41.96 22.92 31.56
N LYS A 191 40.95 23.15 30.71
CA LYS A 191 40.06 24.31 30.85
C LYS A 191 39.35 24.17 32.19
N LYS A 192 39.67 25.05 33.15
CA LYS A 192 38.91 25.16 34.40
C LYS A 192 37.45 25.45 34.03
N GLN A 193 36.55 24.53 34.36
CA GLN A 193 35.13 24.86 34.33
C GLN A 193 34.93 26.01 35.31
N ARG A 194 34.52 27.18 34.80
CA ARG A 194 34.05 28.26 35.65
C ARG A 194 32.76 27.77 36.29
N THR A 195 32.84 27.38 37.56
CA THR A 195 31.67 27.33 38.42
C THR A 195 31.28 28.77 38.67
N ASP A 196 30.41 29.30 37.82
CA ASP A 196 29.71 30.54 38.09
C ASP A 196 28.79 30.27 39.29
N GLY A 197 29.31 30.59 40.48
CA GLY A 197 28.55 30.54 41.72
C GLY A 197 27.50 31.63 41.67
N THR A 198 26.27 31.28 41.29
CA THR A 198 25.12 32.14 41.49
C THR A 198 24.74 32.09 42.96
N ALA A 199 25.06 33.18 43.67
CA ALA A 199 24.56 33.46 45.01
C ALA A 199 23.13 34.03 44.95
#